data_AF-A0A523YK80-F1
#
_entry.id   AF-A0A523YK80-F1
#
_cell.length_a   1.000
_cell.length_b   1.000
_cell.length_c   1.000
_cell.angle_alpha   90.00
_cell.angle_beta   90.00
_cell.angle_gamma   90.00
#
_symmetry.space_group_name_H-M   'P 1'
#
loop_
_entity.id
_entity.type
_entity.pdbx_description
1 polymer ?
#
loop_
_entity_poly.entity_id
_entity_poly.type
_entity_poly.pdbx_seq_one_letter_code
_entity_poly.pdbx_strand_id
1 'polypeptide(L)'
;MNDEQEGSGGMEGTITVKEEYVLEGELPGRKSPGWRVPLSTSVGIGWLIFVIIWLFFYAGDYNGYQNLGIVLLSILVVALILGTAWATHALRNMTILEEVMMEIGGFKARLIASIIVPFGLMIFLVLWLFFYAVDFDIYQNIAINIVSILVMVGILGVVWKSWGWKQGGSFNQWK
;
A
#
# COMPACT_ATOMS: atom_id res chain seq x y z
N MET A 1 29.69 -31.37 41.77
CA MET A 1 28.40 -30.66 41.74
C MET A 1 28.73 -29.19 41.62
N ASN A 2 28.98 -28.72 40.40
CA ASN A 2 29.25 -27.33 40.03
C ASN A 2 29.12 -27.26 38.50
N ASP A 3 27.89 -27.32 38.02
CA ASP A 3 27.51 -26.98 36.66
C ASP A 3 26.24 -26.13 36.82
N GLU A 4 26.31 -24.84 36.44
CA GLU A 4 25.21 -23.90 36.18
C GLU A 4 25.65 -22.47 36.54
N GLN A 5 26.43 -21.80 35.68
CA GLN A 5 26.50 -20.32 35.58
C GLN A 5 27.07 -19.84 34.23
N GLU A 6 26.59 -20.36 33.10
CA GLU A 6 26.82 -19.75 31.79
C GLU A 6 25.49 -19.64 31.04
N GLY A 7 24.83 -18.48 31.13
CA GLY A 7 23.57 -18.29 30.40
C GLY A 7 22.84 -16.97 30.56
N SER A 8 23.33 -16.02 31.39
CA SER A 8 22.61 -14.76 31.66
C SER A 8 23.31 -13.49 31.13
N GLY A 9 24.55 -13.59 30.64
CA GLY A 9 25.33 -12.40 30.23
C GLY A 9 24.99 -11.82 28.85
N GLY A 10 24.27 -12.55 28.00
CA GLY A 10 24.01 -12.13 26.61
C GLY A 10 22.84 -11.14 26.46
N MET A 11 21.81 -11.23 27.29
CA MET A 11 20.63 -10.36 27.17
C MET A 11 20.81 -9.01 27.86
N GLU A 12 21.56 -8.93 28.97
CA GLU A 12 21.82 -7.65 29.67
C GLU A 12 22.65 -6.68 28.82
N GLY A 13 23.71 -7.16 28.15
CA GLY A 13 24.53 -6.31 27.28
C GLY A 13 23.80 -5.77 26.04
N THR A 14 22.73 -6.45 25.60
CA THR A 14 21.93 -5.99 24.44
C THR A 14 20.97 -4.87 24.83
N ILE A 15 20.56 -4.82 26.10
CA ILE A 15 19.64 -3.80 26.63
C ILE A 15 20.40 -2.50 26.94
N THR A 16 21.60 -2.60 27.50
CA THR A 16 22.42 -1.42 27.85
C THR A 16 22.88 -0.64 26.61
N VAL A 17 23.29 -1.34 25.55
CA VAL A 17 23.64 -0.71 24.27
C VAL A 17 22.44 0.00 23.64
N LYS A 18 21.22 -0.54 23.80
CA LYS A 18 19.98 0.08 23.28
C LYS A 18 19.57 1.35 24.05
N GLU A 19 19.82 1.43 25.34
CA GLU A 19 19.55 2.64 26.14
C GLU A 19 20.51 3.78 25.79
N GLU A 20 21.77 3.47 25.48
CA GLU A 20 22.79 4.46 25.09
C GLU A 20 22.38 5.22 23.81
N TYR A 21 21.86 4.52 22.79
CA TYR A 21 21.33 5.15 21.57
C TYR A 21 20.04 5.97 21.78
N VAL A 22 19.29 5.73 22.86
CA VAL A 22 18.07 6.50 23.19
C VAL A 22 18.42 7.78 23.97
N LEU A 23 19.55 7.78 24.68
CA LEU A 23 20.01 8.92 25.49
C LEU A 23 20.93 9.88 24.72
N GLU A 24 21.66 9.41 23.72
CA GLU A 24 22.38 10.25 22.76
C GLU A 24 21.40 10.85 21.74
N GLY A 25 20.76 11.96 22.13
CA GLY A 25 19.84 12.74 21.30
C GLY A 25 20.44 13.40 20.06
N GLU A 26 21.43 12.77 19.41
CA GLU A 26 21.90 13.19 18.10
C GLU A 26 21.00 12.60 17.02
N LEU A 27 19.98 13.38 16.63
CA LEU A 27 19.22 13.11 15.41
C LEU A 27 20.21 13.07 14.24
N PRO A 28 20.40 11.93 13.55
CA PRO A 28 21.35 11.82 12.46
C PRO A 28 21.03 12.91 11.43
N GLY A 29 22.06 13.70 11.09
CA GLY A 29 21.95 14.86 10.21
C GLY A 29 21.00 14.61 9.04
N ARG A 30 20.01 15.50 8.88
CA ARG A 30 18.88 15.39 7.95
C ARG A 30 19.37 14.95 6.57
N LYS A 31 19.33 13.65 6.28
CA LYS A 31 19.74 13.11 4.97
C LYS A 31 18.89 13.83 3.93
N SER A 32 19.54 14.40 2.91
CA SER A 32 18.87 15.09 1.81
C SER A 32 17.68 14.24 1.36
N PRO A 33 16.51 14.85 1.06
CA PRO A 33 15.36 14.11 0.55
C PRO A 33 15.86 13.32 -0.64
N GLY A 34 15.97 12.00 -0.50
CA GLY A 34 16.69 11.18 -1.49
C GLY A 34 16.04 11.32 -2.87
N TRP A 35 16.60 10.65 -3.87
CA TRP A 35 16.13 10.59 -5.27
C TRP A 35 14.60 10.38 -5.47
N ARG A 36 13.88 9.93 -4.43
CA ARG A 36 12.42 9.79 -4.38
C ARG A 36 11.66 11.09 -4.63
N VAL A 37 12.11 12.20 -4.04
CA VAL A 37 11.43 13.50 -4.21
C VAL A 37 11.49 13.95 -5.67
N PRO A 38 12.67 14.04 -6.32
CA PRO A 38 12.71 14.42 -7.73
C PRO A 38 12.02 13.38 -8.64
N LEU A 39 12.03 12.07 -8.31
CA LEU A 39 11.24 11.08 -9.04
C LEU A 39 9.74 11.39 -8.97
N SER A 40 9.19 11.55 -7.75
CA SER A 40 7.76 11.83 -7.55
C SER A 40 7.33 13.12 -8.24
N THR A 41 8.14 14.18 -8.15
CA THR A 41 7.88 15.44 -8.86
C THR A 41 7.88 15.24 -10.37
N SER A 42 8.87 14.52 -10.92
CA SER A 42 8.99 14.29 -12.37
C SER A 42 7.83 13.45 -12.91
N VAL A 43 7.45 12.38 -12.19
CA VAL A 43 6.29 11.55 -12.56
C VAL A 43 4.99 12.36 -12.50
N GLY A 44 4.83 13.21 -11.48
CA GLY A 44 3.65 14.08 -11.36
C GLY A 44 3.54 15.07 -12.51
N ILE A 45 4.65 15.75 -12.85
CA ILE A 45 4.69 16.68 -13.99
C ILE A 45 4.44 15.94 -15.31
N GLY A 46 5.11 14.80 -15.53
CA GLY A 46 4.93 13.98 -16.72
C GLY A 46 3.49 13.49 -16.89
N TRP A 47 2.84 13.10 -15.79
CA TRP A 47 1.42 12.71 -15.80
C TRP A 47 0.50 13.90 -16.14
N LEU A 48 0.75 15.09 -15.59
CA LEU A 48 -0.02 16.28 -15.95
C LEU A 48 0.13 16.64 -17.43
N ILE A 49 1.35 16.60 -17.97
CA ILE A 49 1.61 16.81 -19.40
C ILE A 49 0.84 15.78 -20.24
N PHE A 50 0.90 14.51 -19.86
CA PHE A 50 0.12 13.45 -20.49
C PHE A 50 -1.38 13.75 -20.49
N VAL A 51 -1.97 14.12 -19.34
CA VAL A 51 -3.40 14.43 -19.24
C VAL A 51 -3.78 15.62 -20.11
N ILE A 52 -2.97 16.68 -20.14
CA ILE A 52 -3.22 17.85 -21.00
C ILE A 52 -3.18 17.44 -22.48
N ILE A 53 -2.14 16.72 -22.90
CA ILE A 53 -2.02 16.25 -24.29
C ILE A 53 -3.19 15.34 -24.65
N TRP A 54 -3.54 14.39 -23.77
CA TRP A 54 -4.66 13.48 -23.98
C TRP A 54 -5.97 14.25 -24.20
N LEU A 55 -6.30 15.15 -23.28
CA LEU A 55 -7.55 15.90 -23.30
C LEU A 55 -7.67 16.83 -24.52
N PHE A 56 -6.57 17.49 -24.91
CA PHE A 56 -6.60 18.43 -26.03
C PHE A 56 -6.58 17.76 -27.41
N PHE A 57 -5.81 16.68 -27.57
CA PHE A 57 -5.52 16.13 -28.91
C PHE A 57 -6.24 14.81 -29.20
N TYR A 58 -6.54 14.00 -28.19
CA TYR A 58 -7.00 12.63 -28.39
C TYR A 58 -8.42 12.38 -27.87
N ALA A 59 -8.84 13.09 -26.82
CA ALA A 59 -10.10 12.79 -26.14
C ALA A 59 -11.36 12.95 -27.01
N GLY A 60 -11.30 13.73 -28.09
CA GLY A 60 -12.43 13.95 -29.00
C GLY A 60 -12.88 12.71 -29.76
N ASP A 61 -11.99 11.74 -29.96
CA ASP A 61 -12.29 10.49 -30.68
C ASP A 61 -12.92 9.41 -29.77
N TYR A 62 -13.00 9.68 -28.47
CA TYR A 62 -13.46 8.74 -27.45
C TYR A 62 -14.69 9.28 -26.74
N ASN A 63 -15.58 8.38 -26.32
CA ASN A 63 -16.70 8.79 -25.47
C ASN A 63 -16.24 9.06 -24.03
N GLY A 64 -17.14 9.62 -23.21
CA GLY A 64 -16.85 9.98 -21.82
C GLY A 64 -16.35 8.81 -20.96
N TYR A 65 -16.91 7.61 -21.13
CA TYR A 65 -16.48 6.43 -20.37
C TYR A 65 -15.09 5.95 -20.79
N GLN A 66 -14.80 5.91 -22.08
CA GLN A 66 -13.48 5.55 -22.59
C GLN A 66 -12.41 6.55 -22.12
N ASN A 67 -12.70 7.85 -22.20
CA ASN A 67 -11.81 8.88 -21.66
C ASN A 67 -11.55 8.71 -20.17
N LEU A 68 -12.59 8.42 -19.38
CA LEU A 68 -12.44 8.12 -17.95
C LEU A 68 -11.58 6.87 -17.71
N GLY A 69 -11.79 5.81 -18.50
CA GLY A 69 -10.99 4.58 -18.46
C GLY A 69 -9.50 4.84 -18.73
N ILE A 70 -9.18 5.72 -19.68
CA ILE A 70 -7.80 6.10 -20.03
C ILE A 70 -7.15 6.93 -18.91
N VAL A 71 -7.89 7.86 -18.31
CA VAL A 71 -7.42 8.61 -17.15
C VAL A 71 -7.14 7.66 -15.98
N LEU A 72 -8.05 6.72 -15.68
CA LEU A 72 -7.82 5.71 -14.63
C LEU A 72 -6.64 4.79 -14.95
N LEU A 73 -6.47 4.38 -16.21
CA LEU A 73 -5.30 3.59 -16.63
C LEU A 73 -4.00 4.36 -16.41
N SER A 74 -3.98 5.66 -16.73
CA SER A 74 -2.79 6.50 -16.48
C SER A 74 -2.46 6.63 -14.99
N ILE A 75 -3.49 6.75 -14.13
CA ILE A 75 -3.32 6.77 -12.67
C ILE A 75 -2.79 5.42 -12.19
N LEU A 76 -3.30 4.31 -12.73
CA LEU A 76 -2.82 2.97 -12.42
C LEU A 76 -1.32 2.82 -12.76
N VAL A 77 -0.88 3.32 -13.92
CA VAL A 77 0.53 3.32 -14.33
C VAL A 77 1.38 4.15 -13.36
N VAL A 78 0.94 5.37 -12.99
CA VAL A 78 1.63 6.21 -12.01
C VAL A 78 1.71 5.53 -10.65
N ALA A 79 0.62 4.92 -10.19
CA ALA A 79 0.57 4.18 -8.93
C ALA A 79 1.52 2.98 -8.93
N LEU A 80 1.70 2.28 -10.06
CA LEU A 80 2.69 1.22 -10.19
C LEU A 80 4.12 1.76 -10.11
N ILE A 81 4.44 2.84 -10.83
CA ILE A 81 5.78 3.43 -10.85
C ILE A 81 6.15 3.96 -9.46
N LEU A 82 5.30 4.77 -8.85
CA LEU A 82 5.56 5.34 -7.53
C LEU A 82 5.42 4.29 -6.44
N GLY A 83 4.41 3.43 -6.50
CA GLY A 83 4.17 2.37 -5.53
C GLY A 83 5.35 1.41 -5.45
N THR A 84 5.93 0.99 -6.58
CA THR A 84 7.12 0.13 -6.56
C THR A 84 8.36 0.84 -6.03
N ALA A 85 8.59 2.11 -6.40
CA ALA A 85 9.71 2.90 -5.89
C ALA A 85 9.63 3.09 -4.36
N TRP A 86 8.45 3.42 -3.84
CA TRP A 86 8.22 3.61 -2.41
C TRP A 86 8.20 2.28 -1.65
N ALA A 87 7.62 1.21 -2.19
CA ALA A 87 7.66 -0.12 -1.60
C ALA A 87 9.09 -0.64 -1.49
N THR A 88 9.90 -0.50 -2.54
CA THR A 88 11.32 -0.89 -2.52
C THR A 88 12.08 -0.09 -1.47
N HIS A 89 11.79 1.20 -1.33
CA HIS A 89 12.42 2.03 -0.31
C HIS A 89 12.02 1.60 1.11
N ALA A 90 10.73 1.37 1.34
CA ALA A 90 10.21 0.91 2.62
C ALA A 90 10.87 -0.41 3.02
N LEU A 91 10.92 -1.38 2.11
CA LEU A 91 11.55 -2.68 2.36
C LEU A 91 13.03 -2.58 2.72
N ARG A 92 13.77 -1.62 2.12
CA ARG A 92 15.20 -1.41 2.43
C ARG A 92 15.44 -0.71 3.77
N ASN A 93 14.47 0.04 4.24
CA ASN A 93 14.57 0.85 5.46
C ASN A 93 13.69 0.29 6.59
N MET A 94 13.32 -0.99 6.52
CA MET A 94 12.44 -1.58 7.51
C MET A 94 13.06 -1.49 8.90
N THR A 95 12.31 -0.90 9.82
CA THR A 95 12.67 -0.80 11.24
C THR A 95 12.37 -2.12 11.95
N ILE A 96 12.98 -2.32 13.13
CA ILE A 96 12.77 -3.52 13.97
C ILE A 96 11.27 -3.78 14.24
N LEU A 97 10.46 -2.71 14.35
CA LEU A 97 9.02 -2.83 14.57
C LEU A 97 8.27 -3.41 13.36
N GLU A 98 8.73 -3.10 12.15
CA GLU A 98 8.12 -3.61 10.92
C GLU A 98 8.48 -5.08 10.68
N GLU A 99 9.70 -5.47 11.04
CA GLU A 99 10.12 -6.88 11.00
C GLU A 99 9.26 -7.73 11.94
N VAL A 100 9.09 -7.29 13.19
CA VAL A 100 8.18 -7.94 14.16
C VAL A 100 6.74 -7.97 13.64
N MET A 101 6.23 -6.86 13.08
CA MET A 101 4.88 -6.83 12.49
C MET A 101 4.72 -7.84 11.36
N MET A 102 5.74 -8.02 10.53
CA MET A 102 5.72 -8.96 9.41
C MET A 102 5.77 -10.42 9.86
N GLU A 103 6.30 -10.70 11.05
CA GLU A 103 6.27 -12.02 11.68
C GLU A 103 4.92 -12.35 12.34
N ILE A 104 4.09 -11.33 12.65
CA ILE A 104 2.75 -11.57 13.17
C ILE A 104 1.94 -12.39 12.17
N GLY A 105 1.48 -13.56 12.63
CA GLY A 105 0.67 -14.50 11.85
C GLY A 105 -0.45 -13.81 11.06
N GLY A 106 -0.36 -13.91 9.73
CA GLY A 106 -1.35 -13.39 8.79
C GLY A 106 -1.28 -11.89 8.50
N PHE A 107 -0.36 -11.11 9.10
CA PHE A 107 -0.22 -9.68 8.78
C PHE A 107 0.22 -9.47 7.32
N LYS A 108 1.24 -10.23 6.86
CA LYS A 108 1.70 -10.23 5.46
C LYS A 108 0.56 -10.44 4.46
N ALA A 109 -0.33 -11.40 4.73
CA ALA A 109 -1.46 -11.69 3.86
C ALA A 109 -2.43 -10.50 3.73
N ARG A 110 -2.63 -9.72 4.79
CA ARG A 110 -3.47 -8.51 4.75
C ARG A 110 -2.81 -7.39 3.98
N LEU A 111 -1.52 -7.18 4.20
CA LEU A 111 -0.75 -6.19 3.46
C LEU A 111 -0.82 -6.48 1.95
N ILE A 112 -0.59 -7.73 1.57
CA ILE A 112 -0.73 -8.18 0.18
C ILE A 112 -2.15 -7.97 -0.33
N ALA A 113 -3.18 -8.37 0.42
CA ALA A 113 -4.58 -8.19 0.02
C ALA A 113 -4.94 -6.70 -0.16
N SER A 114 -4.52 -5.83 0.76
CA SER A 114 -4.76 -4.39 0.72
C SER A 114 -4.05 -3.68 -0.45
N ILE A 115 -3.06 -4.33 -1.08
CA ILE A 115 -2.44 -3.84 -2.32
C ILE A 115 -3.13 -4.48 -3.52
N ILE A 116 -3.23 -5.81 -3.58
CA ILE A 116 -3.73 -6.51 -4.77
C ILE A 116 -5.20 -6.20 -5.05
N VAL A 117 -6.04 -6.15 -4.02
CA VAL A 117 -7.49 -6.02 -4.19
C VAL A 117 -7.88 -4.67 -4.82
N PRO A 118 -7.38 -3.52 -4.36
CA PRO A 118 -7.63 -2.24 -5.04
C PRO A 118 -7.06 -2.18 -6.47
N PHE A 119 -5.88 -2.75 -6.72
CA PHE A 119 -5.32 -2.80 -8.08
C PHE A 119 -6.17 -3.67 -9.02
N GLY A 120 -6.67 -4.81 -8.53
CA GLY A 120 -7.63 -5.65 -9.24
C GLY A 120 -8.91 -4.90 -9.58
N LEU A 121 -9.44 -4.12 -8.63
CA LEU A 121 -10.59 -3.25 -8.88
C LEU A 121 -10.28 -2.19 -9.94
N MET A 122 -9.12 -1.53 -9.87
CA MET A 122 -8.71 -0.53 -10.87
C MET A 122 -8.61 -1.13 -12.27
N ILE A 123 -8.01 -2.31 -12.41
CA ILE A 123 -7.93 -3.03 -13.69
C ILE A 123 -9.33 -3.36 -14.20
N PHE A 124 -10.20 -3.90 -13.34
CA PHE A 124 -11.59 -4.16 -13.68
C PHE A 124 -12.32 -2.90 -14.17
N LEU A 125 -12.19 -1.77 -13.45
CA LEU A 125 -12.84 -0.51 -13.82
C LEU A 125 -12.32 0.04 -15.14
N VAL A 126 -11.03 -0.04 -15.41
CA VAL A 126 -10.45 0.35 -16.70
C VAL A 126 -11.06 -0.49 -17.83
N LEU A 127 -11.10 -1.82 -17.68
CA LEU A 127 -11.68 -2.72 -18.68
C LEU A 127 -13.19 -2.46 -18.85
N TRP A 128 -13.91 -2.30 -17.75
CA TRP A 128 -15.33 -2.00 -17.74
C TRP A 128 -15.64 -0.70 -18.51
N LEU A 129 -15.00 0.40 -18.11
CA LEU A 129 -15.24 1.72 -18.68
C LEU A 129 -14.87 1.82 -20.16
N PHE A 130 -13.78 1.15 -20.56
CA PHE A 130 -13.30 1.25 -21.93
C PHE A 130 -14.09 0.37 -22.90
N PHE A 131 -14.45 -0.85 -22.50
CA PHE A 131 -15.03 -1.85 -23.41
C PHE A 131 -16.52 -2.08 -23.25
N TYR A 132 -17.09 -1.87 -22.06
CA TYR A 132 -18.46 -2.31 -21.75
C TYR A 132 -19.42 -1.17 -21.41
N ALA A 133 -18.94 -0.12 -20.74
CA ALA A 133 -19.80 0.91 -20.16
C ALA A 133 -20.69 1.68 -21.17
N VAL A 134 -20.31 1.70 -22.45
CA VAL A 134 -21.06 2.41 -23.52
C VAL A 134 -22.43 1.79 -23.77
N ASP A 135 -22.55 0.48 -23.61
CA ASP A 135 -23.78 -0.26 -23.87
C ASP A 135 -24.79 -0.20 -22.71
N PHE A 136 -24.42 0.48 -21.62
CA PHE A 136 -25.22 0.62 -20.42
C PHE A 136 -25.61 2.08 -20.19
N ASP A 137 -26.79 2.28 -19.61
CA ASP A 137 -27.19 3.62 -19.17
C ASP A 137 -26.35 4.09 -17.97
N ILE A 138 -26.46 5.38 -17.64
CA ILE A 138 -25.68 5.99 -16.55
C ILE A 138 -26.01 5.37 -15.18
N TYR A 139 -27.26 4.98 -14.92
CA TYR A 139 -27.67 4.38 -13.65
C TYR A 139 -27.14 2.95 -13.52
N GLN A 140 -27.15 2.18 -14.59
CA GLN A 140 -26.56 0.85 -14.65
C GLN A 140 -25.05 0.90 -14.41
N ASN A 141 -24.34 1.84 -15.05
CA ASN A 141 -22.92 2.05 -14.82
C ASN A 141 -22.63 2.44 -13.36
N ILE A 142 -23.42 3.33 -12.77
CA ILE A 142 -23.29 3.69 -11.34
C ILE A 142 -23.51 2.46 -10.45
N ALA A 143 -24.54 1.66 -10.73
CA ALA A 143 -24.84 0.45 -9.95
C ALA A 143 -23.66 -0.54 -9.99
N ILE A 144 -23.06 -0.75 -11.16
CA ILE A 144 -21.91 -1.66 -11.33
C ILE A 144 -20.68 -1.13 -10.59
N ASN A 145 -20.42 0.18 -10.62
CA ASN A 145 -19.37 0.80 -9.83
C ASN A 145 -19.59 0.58 -8.33
N ILE A 146 -20.79 0.84 -7.82
CA ILE A 146 -21.13 0.62 -6.40
C ILE A 146 -20.94 -0.85 -6.01
N VAL A 147 -21.45 -1.79 -6.81
CA VAL A 147 -21.30 -3.23 -6.56
C VAL A 147 -19.83 -3.63 -6.53
N SER A 148 -19.01 -3.14 -7.45
CA SER A 148 -17.58 -3.45 -7.50
C SER A 148 -16.82 -2.95 -6.24
N ILE A 149 -17.17 -1.77 -5.73
CA ILE A 149 -16.62 -1.23 -4.48
C ILE A 149 -17.10 -2.06 -3.29
N LEU A 150 -18.37 -2.46 -3.25
CA LEU A 150 -18.91 -3.33 -2.20
C LEU A 150 -18.20 -4.69 -2.17
N VAL A 151 -17.92 -5.28 -3.33
CA VAL A 151 -17.13 -6.52 -3.43
C VAL A 151 -15.73 -6.30 -2.86
N MET A 152 -15.05 -5.22 -3.24
CA MET A 152 -13.73 -4.88 -2.71
C MET A 152 -13.73 -4.74 -1.18
N VAL A 153 -14.67 -3.95 -0.63
CA VAL A 153 -14.84 -3.74 0.81
C VAL A 153 -15.19 -5.03 1.52
N GLY A 154 -16.03 -5.88 0.91
CA GLY A 154 -16.37 -7.20 1.45
C GLY A 154 -15.15 -8.11 1.56
N ILE A 155 -14.33 -8.19 0.50
CA ILE A 155 -13.09 -8.98 0.49
C ILE A 155 -12.13 -8.49 1.58
N LEU A 156 -11.85 -7.18 1.62
CA LEU A 156 -10.97 -6.60 2.63
C LEU A 156 -11.55 -6.79 4.05
N GLY A 157 -12.85 -6.59 4.22
CA GLY A 157 -13.56 -6.80 5.47
C GLY A 157 -13.37 -8.22 6.01
N VAL A 158 -13.50 -9.25 5.17
CA VAL A 158 -13.27 -10.65 5.56
C VAL A 158 -11.81 -10.89 5.96
N VAL A 159 -10.87 -10.41 5.15
CA VAL A 159 -9.43 -10.55 5.38
C VAL A 159 -9.02 -9.94 6.73
N TRP A 160 -9.53 -8.75 7.06
CA TRP A 160 -9.22 -8.06 8.31
C TRP A 160 -9.99 -8.61 9.51
N LYS A 161 -11.28 -8.91 9.36
CA LYS A 161 -12.14 -9.48 10.42
C LYS A 161 -11.60 -10.80 10.96
N SER A 162 -11.15 -11.69 10.07
CA SER A 162 -10.65 -13.03 10.44
C SER A 162 -9.48 -13.00 11.43
N TRP A 163 -8.68 -11.93 11.42
CA TRP A 163 -7.58 -11.76 12.36
C TRP A 163 -7.93 -10.95 13.58
N GLY A 164 -8.73 -9.89 13.43
CA GLY A 164 -9.14 -9.06 14.57
C GLY A 164 -9.78 -9.90 15.67
N TRP A 165 -10.55 -10.93 15.29
CA TRP A 165 -11.13 -11.89 16.22
C TRP A 165 -10.11 -12.81 16.89
N LYS A 166 -9.05 -13.24 16.17
CA LYS A 166 -7.98 -14.05 16.76
C LYS A 166 -7.17 -13.27 17.79
N GLN A 167 -6.88 -12.00 17.53
CA GLN A 167 -6.16 -11.14 18.49
C GLN A 167 -7.03 -10.74 19.67
N GLY A 168 -8.30 -10.39 19.44
CA GLY A 168 -9.24 -10.00 20.49
C GLY A 168 -9.51 -11.11 21.51
N GLY A 169 -9.51 -12.38 21.08
CA GLY A 169 -9.63 -13.53 21.99
C GLY A 169 -8.42 -13.71 22.91
N SER A 170 -7.20 -13.44 22.42
CA SER A 170 -5.97 -13.55 23.23
C SER A 170 -5.88 -12.48 24.33
N PHE A 171 -6.45 -11.29 24.10
CA PHE A 171 -6.41 -10.17 25.03
C PHE A 171 -7.26 -10.40 26.30
N ASN A 172 -8.28 -11.26 26.21
CA ASN A 172 -9.11 -11.64 27.37
C ASN A 172 -8.46 -12.67 28.29
N GLN A 173 -7.31 -13.27 27.91
CA GLN A 173 -6.59 -14.23 28.76
C GLN A 173 -5.58 -13.57 29.70
N TRP A 174 -5.43 -12.25 29.62
CA TRP A 174 -4.54 -11.42 30.46
C TRP A 174 -5.32 -10.50 31.42
N LYS A 175 -6.63 -10.72 31.58
CA LYS A 175 -7.48 -10.11 32.60
C LYS A 175 -7.89 -11.16 33.62
#